data_AF-A0A930Z5F6-F1
#
_entry.id   AF-A0A930Z5F6-F1
#
_cell.length_a   1.000
_cell.length_b   1.000
_cell.length_c   1.000
_cell.angle_alpha   90.00
_cell.angle_beta   90.00
_cell.angle_gamma   90.00
#
_symmetry.space_group_name_H-M   'P 1'
#
loop_
_entity.id
_entity.type
_entity.pdbx_description
1 polymer ?
#
loop_
_entity_poly.entity_id
_entity_poly.type
_entity_poly.pdbx_seq_one_letter_code
_entity_poly.pdbx_strand_id
1 'polypeptide(L)' 'VVGHPVVVNPDRVLARLAREREWETTQFTRPVRLRDRVPVPSLPIAAAMTGVAVAATGAALVVWRYGRRLRGAG' A
#
# COMPACT_ATOMS: atom_id res chain seq x y z
N VAL A 1 -36.03 3.45 10.81
CA VAL A 1 -35.80 2.88 12.17
C VAL A 1 -35.77 1.36 12.01
N VAL A 2 -34.89 0.65 12.74
CA VAL A 2 -34.82 -0.83 12.72
C VAL A 2 -35.56 -1.41 13.92
N GLY A 3 -36.18 -2.58 13.78
CA GLY A 3 -37.00 -3.18 14.84
C GLY A 3 -36.20 -3.83 15.98
N HIS A 4 -35.01 -4.38 15.68
CA HIS A 4 -34.17 -5.07 16.66
C HIS A 4 -32.68 -4.76 16.39
N PRO A 5 -32.17 -3.62 16.90
CA PRO A 5 -30.78 -3.23 16.70
C PRO A 5 -29.82 -4.10 17.52
N VAL A 6 -28.80 -4.63 16.85
CA VAL A 6 -27.68 -5.36 17.47
C VAL A 6 -26.37 -4.73 17.01
N VAL A 7 -25.53 -4.37 17.96
CA VAL A 7 -24.25 -3.69 17.73
C VAL A 7 -23.14 -4.74 17.70
N VAL A 8 -22.50 -4.90 16.54
CA VAL A 8 -21.45 -5.92 16.36
C VAL A 8 -20.06 -5.27 16.37
N ASN A 9 -19.15 -5.80 17.19
CA ASN A 9 -17.76 -5.32 17.31
C ASN A 9 -17.65 -3.78 17.43
N PRO A 10 -18.34 -3.14 18.39
CA PRO A 10 -18.36 -1.69 18.47
C PRO A 10 -17.00 -1.09 18.82
N ASP A 11 -16.74 0.07 18.24
CA ASP A 11 -15.73 0.98 18.74
C ASP A 11 -16.23 1.70 20.02
N ARG A 12 -15.39 2.58 20.59
CA ARG A 12 -15.71 3.27 21.84
C ARG A 12 -16.97 4.13 21.74
N VAL A 13 -17.21 4.79 20.60
CA VAL A 13 -18.35 5.70 20.41
C VAL A 13 -19.63 4.88 20.26
N LEU A 14 -19.60 3.84 19.43
CA LEU A 14 -20.73 2.97 19.20
C LEU A 14 -21.08 2.16 20.46
N ALA A 15 -20.10 1.76 21.26
CA ALA A 15 -20.31 1.10 22.54
C ALA A 15 -21.01 2.03 23.55
N ARG A 16 -20.68 3.32 23.55
CA ARG A 16 -21.38 4.31 24.40
C ARG A 16 -22.84 4.42 23.99
N LEU A 17 -23.10 4.56 22.68
CA LEU A 17 -24.44 4.70 22.15
C LEU A 17 -25.28 3.42 22.34
N ALA A 18 -24.66 2.25 22.22
CA ALA A 18 -25.31 0.97 22.52
C ALA A 18 -25.78 0.90 23.98
N ARG A 19 -24.96 1.38 24.93
CA ARG A 19 -25.37 1.47 26.34
C ARG A 19 -26.47 2.49 26.58
N GLU A 20 -26.36 3.67 25.99
CA GLU A 20 -27.36 4.73 26.12
C GLU A 20 -28.73 4.33 25.55
N ARG A 21 -28.74 3.42 24.57
CA ARG A 21 -29.96 2.95 23.89
C ARG A 21 -30.35 1.52 24.25
N GLU A 22 -29.63 0.90 25.19
CA GLU A 22 -29.84 -0.48 25.65
C GLU A 22 -29.88 -1.49 24.49
N TRP A 23 -29.03 -1.29 23.49
CA TRP A 23 -28.90 -2.20 22.36
C TRP A 23 -28.02 -3.39 22.71
N GLU A 24 -28.42 -4.56 22.23
CA GLU A 24 -27.61 -5.76 22.33
C GLU A 24 -26.24 -5.51 21.68
N THR A 25 -25.19 -6.01 22.33
CA THR A 25 -23.82 -5.93 21.80
C THR A 25 -23.27 -7.34 21.61
N THR A 26 -22.76 -7.63 20.42
CA THR A 26 -22.18 -8.93 20.07
C THR A 26 -20.74 -8.75 19.60
N GLN A 27 -19.84 -9.64 20.03
CA GLN A 27 -18.45 -9.63 19.60
C GLN A 27 -18.12 -10.85 18.75
N PHE A 28 -17.64 -10.62 17.54
CA PHE A 28 -17.18 -11.65 16.62
C PHE A 28 -15.66 -11.57 16.49
N THR A 29 -14.97 -12.65 16.89
CA THR A 29 -13.51 -12.76 16.77
C THR A 29 -13.17 -13.95 15.88
N ARG A 30 -13.08 -13.70 14.56
CA ARG A 30 -12.54 -14.65 13.59
C ARG A 30 -11.69 -13.88 12.57
N PRO A 31 -10.39 -13.66 12.86
CA PRO A 31 -9.53 -12.91 11.96
C PRO A 31 -9.34 -13.70 10.65
N VAL A 32 -9.72 -13.09 9.53
CA VAL A 32 -9.36 -13.58 8.19
C VAL A 32 -8.19 -12.77 7.68
N ARG A 33 -7.22 -13.42 7.04
CA ARG A 33 -6.06 -12.71 6.50
C ARG A 33 -6.50 -11.89 5.30
N LEU A 34 -6.33 -10.56 5.37
CA LEU A 34 -6.66 -9.63 4.27
C LEU A 34 -5.85 -9.90 3.00
N ARG A 35 -4.62 -10.41 3.14
CA ARG A 35 -3.71 -10.70 2.01
C ARG A 35 -4.26 -11.71 1.00
N ASP A 36 -5.21 -12.55 1.40
CA ASP A 36 -5.82 -13.53 0.50
C ASP A 36 -6.95 -12.88 -0.33
N ARG A 37 -7.31 -11.61 -0.05
CA ARG A 37 -8.47 -10.92 -0.63
C ARG A 37 -8.13 -9.58 -1.30
N VAL A 38 -6.97 -8.99 -1.01
CA VAL A 38 -6.55 -7.71 -1.59
C VAL A 38 -5.25 -7.93 -2.34
N PRO A 39 -5.23 -7.81 -3.69
CA PRO A 39 -3.99 -7.85 -4.45
C PRO A 39 -3.11 -6.68 -4.00
N VAL A 40 -1.98 -6.98 -3.38
CA VAL A 40 -0.93 -5.99 -3.17
C VAL A 40 -0.15 -5.90 -4.48
N PRO A 41 -0.07 -4.72 -5.13
CA PRO A 41 0.78 -4.58 -6.31
C PRO A 41 2.23 -4.89 -5.92
N SER A 42 2.75 -6.02 -6.38
CA SER A 42 4.17 -6.34 -6.27
C SER A 42 4.85 -5.93 -7.57
N LEU A 43 5.90 -5.12 -7.47
CA LEU A 43 6.77 -4.87 -8.62
C LEU A 43 7.65 -6.12 -8.80
N PRO A 44 7.57 -6.84 -9.93
CA PRO A 44 8.44 -7.98 -10.14
C PRO A 44 9.90 -7.53 -10.11
N ILE A 45 10.75 -8.31 -9.43
CA ILE A 45 12.19 -8.01 -9.29
C ILE A 45 12.83 -7.76 -10.66
N ALA A 46 12.42 -8.51 -11.69
CA ALA A 46 12.89 -8.32 -13.06
C ALA A 46 12.63 -6.90 -13.60
N ALA A 47 11.47 -6.30 -13.31
CA ALA A 47 11.12 -4.94 -13.74
C ALA A 47 11.93 -3.88 -12.99
N ALA A 48 12.16 -4.06 -11.69
CA ALA A 48 13.04 -3.18 -10.91
C ALA A 48 14.48 -3.22 -11.45
N MET A 49 14.99 -4.43 -11.73
CA MET A 49 16.35 -4.61 -12.25
C MET A 49 16.54 -4.01 -13.66
N THR A 50 15.53 -4.09 -14.52
CA THR A 50 15.59 -3.45 -15.85
C THR A 50 15.65 -1.93 -15.74
N GLY A 51 14.84 -1.32 -14.87
CA GLY A 51 14.87 0.12 -14.63
C GLY A 51 16.25 0.62 -14.18
N VAL A 52 16.88 -0.10 -13.26
CA VAL A 52 18.24 0.21 -12.78
C VAL A 52 19.26 0.10 -13.91
N ALA A 53 19.21 -0.97 -14.71
CA ALA A 53 20.14 -1.18 -15.82
C ALA A 53 20.03 -0.04 -16.87
N VAL A 54 18.81 0.31 -17.27
CA VAL A 54 18.57 1.40 -18.24
C VAL A 54 19.10 2.74 -17.72
N ALA A 55 18.84 3.06 -16.45
CA ALA A 55 19.34 4.29 -15.84
C ALA A 55 20.88 4.34 -15.80
N ALA A 56 21.52 3.23 -15.42
CA ALA A 56 22.97 3.13 -15.36
C ALA A 56 23.61 3.28 -16.75
N THR A 57 23.06 2.61 -17.77
CA THR A 57 23.55 2.73 -19.15
C THR A 57 23.37 4.15 -19.69
N GLY A 58 22.21 4.78 -19.43
CA GLY A 58 21.96 6.17 -19.81
C GLY A 58 22.95 7.14 -19.19
N ALA A 59 23.20 7.02 -17.88
CA ALA A 59 24.18 7.84 -17.17
C ALA A 59 25.60 7.66 -17.74
N ALA A 60 26.02 6.41 -18.00
CA ALA A 60 27.33 6.12 -18.57
C ALA A 60 27.52 6.74 -19.96
N LEU A 61 26.50 6.66 -20.82
CA LEU A 61 26.53 7.27 -22.17
C LEU A 61 26.62 8.80 -22.11
N VAL A 62 25.89 9.42 -21.18
CA VAL A 62 25.96 10.87 -20.95
C VAL A 62 27.38 11.26 -20.54
N VAL A 63 27.93 10.63 -19.50
CA VAL A 63 29.30 10.90 -19.02
C VAL A 63 30.34 10.73 -20.13
N TRP A 64 30.25 9.65 -20.89
CA TRP A 64 31.16 9.39 -22.02
C TRP A 64 31.08 10.47 -23.10
N ARG A 65 29.86 10.91 -23.46
CA ARG A 65 29.65 11.95 -24.47
C ARG A 65 30.21 13.30 -24.02
N TYR A 66 30.00 13.69 -22.77
CA TYR A 66 30.58 14.92 -22.22
C TYR A 66 32.11 14.85 -22.16
N GLY A 67 32.68 13.72 -21.71
CA GLY A 67 34.12 13.51 -21.69
C GLY A 67 34.77 13.58 -23.08
N ARG A 68 34.11 13.04 -24.11
CA ARG A 68 34.58 13.14 -25.51
C ARG A 68 34.56 14.56 -26.05
N ARG A 69 33.54 15.37 -25.71
CA ARG A 69 33.47 16.77 -26.14
C ARG A 69 34.61 17.61 -25.55
N LEU A 70 34.97 17.35 -24.30
CA LEU A 70 36.07 18.06 -23.62
C LEU A 70 37.45 17.65 -24.15
N ARG A 71 37.63 16.39 -24.58
CA ARG A 71 38.89 15.89 -25.13
C ARG A 71 39.13 16.22 -26.61
N GLY A 72 38.09 16.60 -27.36
CA GLY A 72 38.20 17.00 -28.77
C GLY A 72 38.31 18.50 -29.00
N ALA A 73 38.43 19.29 -27.92
CA ALA A 73 38.51 20.76 -27.95
C ALA A 73 39.91 21.31 -27.58
N GLY A 74 40.94 20.46 -27.60
CA GLY A 74 42.36 20.83 -27.48
C GLY A 74 43.16 20.21 -28.61
#